data_AF-A0A1M7BI50-F1
#
_entry.id   AF-A0A1M7BI50-F1
#
_cell.length_a   1.000
_cell.length_b   1.000
_cell.length_c   1.000
_cell.angle_alpha   90.00
_cell.angle_beta   90.00
_cell.angle_gamma   90.00
#
_symmetry.space_group_name_H-M   'P 1'
#
loop_
_entity.id
_entity.type
_entity.pdbx_description
1 polymer ?
#
loop_
_entity_poly.entity_id
_entity_poly.type
_entity_poly.pdbx_seq_one_letter_code
_entity_poly.pdbx_strand_id
1 'polypeptide(L)'
;MYNTIKDHHLTGTHGVSQRPVQGVPTGQPPYRDKADEGIVKKDRLFPDVNVWPIALNDLSEKYSGDGLRQLAGLMVEVTRKFTGSIDSWRFDERDSLQDLILRCANRLRDRARVDLIDVYRNCDGELELDLKRYIGNKGNIYCINLKPLYGMKCKNRKLFEVLLSFIKGLPFDSIFDTCEDRIDWIWTFLIEEMEYCREAHNEDYGERLKGSVDFLSRYERKYNDFQIMDWKSRLESYRPQKDVYRKLKELLLTSEKLDFQVVQRISVRDGYESMVDFYHTFLITDDGESEFTQSYINMLNDCSNEYDLLSTYAHAIVSNQGTGNFEEGLEEKLKEVENFICELNELIERI
;
A
#
# COMPACT_ATOMS: atom_id res chain seq x y z
N MET A 1 32.57 -38.40 3.78
CA MET A 1 31.84 -38.43 2.49
C MET A 1 31.31 -37.04 2.27
N TYR A 2 31.58 -36.49 1.10
CA TYR A 2 31.34 -35.10 0.71
C TYR A 2 29.84 -34.75 0.63
N ASN A 3 29.55 -33.50 1.01
CA ASN A 3 28.55 -32.58 0.47
C ASN A 3 27.14 -33.07 0.16
N THR A 4 26.17 -32.47 0.85
CA THR A 4 25.26 -31.50 0.19
C THR A 4 24.69 -30.57 1.27
N ILE A 5 25.44 -29.51 1.58
CA ILE A 5 24.83 -28.25 2.04
C ILE A 5 23.89 -27.88 0.91
N LYS A 6 22.58 -27.93 1.14
CA LYS A 6 21.64 -27.34 0.20
C LYS A 6 22.00 -25.87 0.14
N ASP A 7 22.55 -25.46 -1.00
CA ASP A 7 22.72 -24.08 -1.38
C ASP A 7 21.43 -23.34 -1.02
N HIS A 8 21.48 -22.60 0.08
CA HIS A 8 20.59 -21.47 0.27
C HIS A 8 21.05 -20.51 -0.82
N HIS A 9 20.39 -20.61 -1.98
CA HIS A 9 20.51 -19.61 -3.01
C HIS A 9 20.25 -18.28 -2.32
N LEU A 10 21.31 -17.48 -2.20
CA LEU A 10 21.23 -16.07 -1.83
C LEU A 10 20.34 -15.39 -2.87
N THR A 11 19.03 -15.40 -2.65
CA THR A 11 18.13 -14.43 -3.26
C THR A 11 18.36 -13.14 -2.49
N GLY A 12 19.16 -12.24 -3.05
CA GLY A 12 19.25 -10.87 -2.57
C GLY A 12 17.84 -10.28 -2.46
N THR A 13 17.63 -9.47 -1.43
CA THR A 13 16.38 -8.80 -1.06
C THR A 13 15.97 -7.73 -2.07
N HIS A 14 15.73 -8.14 -3.31
CA HIS A 14 14.83 -7.43 -4.22
C HIS A 14 13.40 -7.80 -3.78
N GLY A 15 12.48 -6.82 -3.73
CA GLY A 15 11.17 -6.92 -3.04
C GLY A 15 10.55 -8.32 -2.95
N VAL A 16 10.08 -8.70 -1.77
CA VAL A 16 9.59 -10.06 -1.53
C VAL A 16 8.26 -10.23 -2.26
N SER A 17 8.24 -11.15 -3.23
CA SER A 17 7.04 -11.44 -4.01
C SER A 17 5.95 -11.97 -3.10
N GLN A 18 4.83 -11.25 -3.07
CA GLN A 18 3.55 -11.77 -2.66
C GLN A 18 3.15 -12.87 -3.65
N ARG A 19 2.83 -14.06 -3.13
CA ARG A 19 2.33 -15.15 -3.97
C ARG A 19 0.82 -15.03 -3.99
N PRO A 20 0.18 -14.75 -5.14
CA PRO A 20 -1.25 -14.90 -5.24
C PRO A 20 -1.56 -16.39 -5.08
N VAL A 21 -2.13 -16.76 -3.95
CA VAL A 21 -2.78 -18.07 -3.81
C VAL A 21 -4.16 -17.83 -4.39
N GLN A 22 -4.40 -18.27 -5.63
CA GLN A 22 -5.75 -18.21 -6.20
C GLN A 22 -6.70 -18.95 -5.26
N GLY A 23 -7.43 -18.18 -4.45
CA GLY A 23 -8.51 -18.68 -3.64
C GLY A 23 -9.59 -19.24 -4.57
N VAL A 24 -10.02 -20.46 -4.27
CA VAL A 24 -11.30 -20.99 -4.74
C VAL A 24 -12.39 -19.96 -4.40
N PRO A 25 -13.45 -19.77 -5.22
CA PRO A 25 -14.45 -18.74 -4.97
C PRO A 25 -15.01 -18.84 -3.56
N THR A 26 -14.59 -17.95 -2.67
CA THR A 26 -15.09 -17.90 -1.29
C THR A 26 -16.42 -17.15 -1.31
N GLY A 27 -17.43 -17.77 -0.67
CA GLY A 27 -18.78 -17.24 -0.58
C GLY A 27 -18.86 -15.89 0.13
N GLN A 28 -20.09 -15.37 0.26
CA GLN A 28 -20.35 -14.03 0.77
C GLN A 28 -19.61 -13.73 2.09
N PRO A 29 -18.98 -12.54 2.20
CA PRO A 29 -18.22 -12.15 3.38
C PRO A 29 -19.13 -12.01 4.62
N PRO A 30 -18.61 -12.24 5.84
CA PRO A 30 -19.38 -12.15 7.07
C PRO A 30 -19.82 -10.71 7.38
N TYR A 31 -21.00 -10.60 7.99
CA TYR A 31 -21.65 -9.34 8.36
C TYR A 31 -20.95 -8.66 9.55
N ARG A 32 -20.60 -7.37 9.44
CA ARG A 32 -19.96 -6.56 10.51
C ARG A 32 -20.96 -5.98 11.51
N ASP A 33 -20.48 -5.77 12.74
CA ASP A 33 -21.22 -5.25 13.89
C ASP A 33 -21.37 -3.72 13.84
N LYS A 34 -22.49 -3.20 14.36
CA LYS A 34 -22.95 -1.81 14.15
C LYS A 34 -22.28 -0.74 15.02
N ALA A 35 -21.27 -1.11 15.81
CA ALA A 35 -20.72 -0.24 16.85
C ALA A 35 -19.54 0.64 16.39
N ASP A 36 -18.91 0.34 15.25
CA ASP A 36 -17.69 1.01 14.78
C ASP A 36 -17.91 2.01 13.62
N GLU A 37 -19.16 2.47 13.41
CA GLU A 37 -19.52 3.39 12.32
C GLU A 37 -19.03 4.84 12.56
N GLY A 38 -17.79 5.13 12.17
CA GLY A 38 -17.28 6.51 11.99
C GLY A 38 -17.54 7.10 10.59
N ILE A 39 -17.87 6.27 9.60
CA ILE A 39 -18.24 6.69 8.23
C ILE A 39 -19.28 5.69 7.70
N VAL A 40 -20.50 6.14 7.45
CA VAL A 40 -21.54 5.28 6.85
C VAL A 40 -21.24 5.11 5.35
N LYS A 41 -20.53 4.03 4.99
CA LYS A 41 -20.41 3.55 3.59
C LYS A 41 -21.62 2.68 3.24
N LYS A 42 -22.17 2.87 2.03
CA LYS A 42 -22.86 1.80 1.29
C LYS A 42 -22.92 2.09 -0.22
N ASP A 43 -22.34 1.15 -0.96
CA ASP A 43 -22.55 0.76 -2.37
C ASP A 43 -21.49 1.10 -3.43
N ARG A 44 -20.77 0.06 -3.88
CA ARG A 44 -19.93 0.02 -5.09
C ARG A 44 -20.79 -0.15 -6.35
N LEU A 45 -20.41 0.53 -7.44
CA LEU A 45 -20.97 0.28 -8.77
C LEU A 45 -20.34 -0.92 -9.49
N PHE A 46 -19.24 -1.49 -8.96
CA PHE A 46 -18.45 -2.53 -9.64
C PHE A 46 -17.93 -3.58 -8.66
N PRO A 47 -18.42 -4.83 -8.71
CA PRO A 47 -17.72 -5.99 -8.18
C PRO A 47 -17.02 -6.73 -9.34
N ASP A 48 -15.78 -7.16 -9.12
CA ASP A 48 -14.98 -8.03 -9.99
C ASP A 48 -14.29 -7.45 -11.24
N VAL A 49 -12.95 -7.55 -11.19
CA VAL A 49 -11.98 -7.24 -12.27
C VAL A 49 -11.91 -8.38 -13.30
N ASN A 50 -12.55 -9.52 -13.03
CA ASN A 50 -12.73 -10.59 -13.99
C ASN A 50 -14.22 -10.74 -14.29
N VAL A 51 -14.61 -10.56 -15.56
CA VAL A 51 -15.90 -10.97 -16.15
C VAL A 51 -16.98 -9.85 -16.17
N TRP A 52 -17.07 -9.16 -17.32
CA TRP A 52 -18.29 -8.72 -18.04
C TRP A 52 -18.66 -7.22 -18.11
N PRO A 53 -19.31 -6.78 -19.22
CA PRO A 53 -19.63 -5.37 -19.47
C PRO A 53 -20.57 -4.82 -18.40
N ILE A 54 -20.43 -3.51 -18.12
CA ILE A 54 -21.23 -2.68 -17.19
C ILE A 54 -22.70 -3.12 -17.16
N ALA A 55 -23.00 -4.10 -16.31
CA ALA A 55 -24.34 -4.59 -16.03
C ALA A 55 -24.67 -4.09 -14.64
N LEU A 56 -25.28 -2.92 -14.60
CA LEU A 56 -25.68 -2.26 -13.36
C LEU A 56 -26.87 -3.02 -12.75
N ASN A 57 -26.73 -3.42 -11.49
CA ASN A 57 -27.89 -3.62 -10.61
C ASN A 57 -28.73 -2.33 -10.65
N ASP A 58 -30.06 -2.45 -10.70
CA ASP A 58 -30.98 -1.30 -10.86
C ASP A 58 -30.67 -0.17 -9.86
N LEU A 59 -30.18 0.97 -10.38
CA LEU A 59 -29.78 2.11 -9.55
C LEU A 59 -30.96 2.84 -8.90
N SER A 60 -32.19 2.57 -9.37
CA SER A 60 -33.40 3.23 -8.88
C SER A 60 -33.80 2.76 -7.49
N GLU A 61 -33.36 1.56 -7.08
CA GLU A 61 -33.55 1.07 -5.71
C GLU A 61 -32.65 1.81 -4.70
N LYS A 62 -31.50 2.33 -5.15
CA LYS A 62 -30.47 2.95 -4.29
C LYS A 62 -30.51 4.48 -4.29
N TYR A 63 -30.86 5.09 -5.43
CA TYR A 63 -30.95 6.53 -5.58
C TYR A 63 -32.32 6.89 -6.13
N SER A 64 -33.19 7.46 -5.28
CA SER A 64 -34.51 7.95 -5.71
C SER A 64 -34.54 9.48 -5.81
N GLY A 65 -35.33 9.98 -6.76
CA GLY A 65 -35.57 11.42 -6.94
C GLY A 65 -34.31 12.24 -7.19
N ASP A 66 -33.99 13.13 -6.25
CA ASP A 66 -32.92 14.12 -6.39
C ASP A 66 -31.51 13.52 -6.33
N GLY A 67 -31.32 12.39 -5.65
CA GLY A 67 -30.02 11.70 -5.62
C GLY A 67 -29.60 11.18 -6.99
N LEU A 68 -30.54 10.63 -7.76
CA LEU A 68 -30.27 10.15 -9.12
C LEU A 68 -29.98 11.31 -10.09
N ARG A 69 -30.66 12.45 -9.90
CA ARG A 69 -30.38 13.68 -10.66
C ARG A 69 -29.00 14.23 -10.35
N GLN A 70 -28.60 14.27 -9.08
CA GLN A 70 -27.28 14.71 -8.67
C GLN A 70 -26.20 13.81 -9.27
N LEU A 71 -26.34 12.48 -9.16
CA LEU A 71 -25.41 11.53 -9.76
C LEU A 71 -25.29 11.73 -11.28
N ALA A 72 -26.41 11.84 -11.99
CA ALA A 72 -26.42 12.10 -13.42
C ALA A 72 -25.72 13.43 -13.78
N GLY A 73 -25.90 14.48 -12.97
CA GLY A 73 -25.21 15.75 -13.10
C GLY A 73 -23.69 15.61 -13.00
N LEU A 74 -23.21 14.98 -11.93
CA LEU A 74 -21.78 14.70 -11.72
C LEU A 74 -21.19 13.88 -12.88
N MET A 75 -21.91 12.85 -13.34
CA MET A 75 -21.52 12.00 -14.47
C MET A 75 -21.42 12.78 -15.79
N VAL A 76 -22.29 13.75 -16.03
CA VAL A 76 -22.22 14.63 -17.21
C VAL A 76 -21.02 15.57 -17.13
N GLU A 77 -20.80 16.20 -15.98
CA GLU A 77 -19.70 17.15 -15.77
C GLU A 77 -18.34 16.47 -15.98
N VAL A 78 -18.15 15.32 -15.34
CA VAL A 78 -16.90 14.56 -15.45
C VAL A 78 -16.68 14.04 -16.87
N THR A 79 -17.74 13.59 -17.57
CA THR A 79 -17.64 13.13 -18.97
C THR A 79 -17.24 14.27 -19.89
N ARG A 80 -17.82 15.47 -19.70
CA ARG A 80 -17.44 16.66 -20.46
C ARG A 80 -15.98 17.04 -20.23
N LYS A 81 -15.54 17.00 -18.98
CA LYS A 81 -14.17 17.36 -18.62
C LYS A 81 -13.14 16.42 -19.25
N PHE A 82 -13.32 15.11 -19.12
CA PHE A 82 -12.29 14.15 -19.53
C PHE A 82 -12.45 13.62 -20.97
N THR A 83 -13.63 13.76 -21.58
CA THR A 83 -13.90 13.17 -22.92
C THR A 83 -14.38 14.16 -23.97
N GLY A 84 -14.48 15.44 -23.61
CA GLY A 84 -14.93 16.53 -24.47
C GLY A 84 -16.46 16.66 -24.55
N SER A 85 -16.95 17.48 -25.48
CA SER A 85 -18.39 17.78 -25.60
C SER A 85 -19.24 16.53 -25.83
N ILE A 86 -20.39 16.50 -25.15
CA ILE A 86 -21.46 15.49 -25.29
C ILE A 86 -22.75 16.08 -25.85
N ASP A 87 -22.72 17.31 -26.38
CA ASP A 87 -23.93 18.05 -26.78
C ASP A 87 -24.59 17.44 -28.04
N SER A 88 -23.88 16.54 -28.72
CA SER A 88 -24.39 15.78 -29.86
C SER A 88 -25.15 14.51 -29.47
N TRP A 89 -25.20 14.17 -28.17
CA TRP A 89 -25.90 12.99 -27.70
C TRP A 89 -27.41 13.16 -27.91
N ARG A 90 -28.02 12.15 -28.52
CA ARG A 90 -29.46 12.09 -28.74
C ARG A 90 -30.09 11.22 -27.67
N PHE A 91 -31.17 11.71 -27.10
CA PHE A 91 -31.97 10.98 -26.12
C PHE A 91 -33.36 10.75 -26.68
N ASP A 92 -33.85 9.52 -26.52
CA ASP A 92 -35.23 9.17 -26.84
C ASP A 92 -36.13 9.42 -25.63
N GLU A 93 -37.45 9.57 -25.85
CA GLU A 93 -38.42 9.82 -24.75
C GLU A 93 -38.46 8.69 -23.70
N ARG A 94 -37.89 7.53 -24.02
CA ARG A 94 -37.78 6.36 -23.13
C ARG A 94 -36.47 6.32 -22.36
N ASP A 95 -35.48 7.14 -22.70
CA ASP A 95 -34.19 7.17 -22.01
C ASP A 95 -34.39 7.73 -20.59
N SER A 96 -33.96 6.95 -19.61
CA SER A 96 -33.96 7.32 -18.20
C SER A 96 -32.66 8.03 -17.79
N LEU A 97 -32.63 8.58 -16.57
CA LEU A 97 -31.39 9.08 -15.98
C LEU A 97 -30.33 7.98 -15.81
N GLN A 98 -30.76 6.72 -15.66
CA GLN A 98 -29.82 5.59 -15.60
C GLN A 98 -29.14 5.36 -16.95
N ASP A 99 -29.88 5.48 -18.06
CA ASP A 99 -29.32 5.37 -19.41
C ASP A 99 -28.28 6.45 -19.66
N LEU A 100 -28.52 7.68 -19.19
CA LEU A 100 -27.54 8.76 -19.23
C LEU A 100 -26.27 8.42 -18.42
N ILE A 101 -26.43 7.96 -17.17
CA ILE A 101 -25.32 7.54 -16.30
C ILE A 101 -24.49 6.43 -16.96
N LEU A 102 -25.15 5.42 -17.54
CA LEU A 102 -24.52 4.32 -18.25
C LEU A 102 -23.74 4.78 -19.48
N ARG A 103 -24.30 5.69 -20.28
CA ARG A 103 -23.61 6.25 -21.45
C ARG A 103 -22.38 7.05 -21.02
N CYS A 104 -22.48 7.86 -19.95
CA CYS A 104 -21.35 8.56 -19.35
C CYS A 104 -20.26 7.61 -18.87
N ALA A 105 -20.61 6.56 -18.11
CA ALA A 105 -19.66 5.57 -17.61
C ALA A 105 -18.90 4.85 -18.74
N ASN A 106 -19.63 4.35 -19.76
CA ASN A 106 -19.00 3.74 -20.93
C ASN A 106 -18.08 4.72 -21.66
N ARG A 107 -18.49 5.98 -21.80
CA ARG A 107 -17.70 7.02 -22.46
C ARG A 107 -16.39 7.31 -21.70
N LEU A 108 -16.46 7.41 -20.37
CA LEU A 108 -15.31 7.63 -19.49
C LEU A 108 -14.34 6.45 -19.54
N ARG A 109 -14.85 5.22 -19.52
CA ARG A 109 -14.02 4.02 -19.70
C ARG A 109 -13.30 4.05 -21.05
N ASP A 110 -14.05 4.23 -22.14
CA ASP A 110 -13.51 4.07 -23.48
C ASP A 110 -12.56 5.22 -23.89
N ARG A 111 -12.80 6.45 -23.42
CA ARG A 111 -12.03 7.64 -23.85
C ARG A 111 -11.14 8.26 -22.79
N ALA A 112 -11.47 8.09 -21.51
CA ALA A 112 -10.69 8.63 -20.41
C ALA A 112 -10.00 7.52 -19.58
N ARG A 113 -10.12 6.25 -20.00
CA ARG A 113 -9.54 5.07 -19.33
C ARG A 113 -9.93 4.97 -17.86
N VAL A 114 -11.14 5.40 -17.52
CA VAL A 114 -11.67 5.25 -16.16
C VAL A 114 -12.15 3.81 -16.00
N ASP A 115 -11.46 3.05 -15.17
CA ASP A 115 -11.73 1.63 -14.95
C ASP A 115 -12.81 1.42 -13.89
N LEU A 116 -12.82 2.25 -12.83
CA LEU A 116 -13.81 2.21 -11.75
C LEU A 116 -14.32 3.61 -11.41
N ILE A 117 -15.57 3.68 -10.94
CA ILE A 117 -16.22 4.89 -10.44
C ILE A 117 -16.93 4.53 -9.14
N ASP A 118 -16.43 5.05 -8.02
CA ASP A 118 -17.13 4.93 -6.74
C ASP A 118 -18.00 6.15 -6.49
N VAL A 119 -19.12 5.93 -5.81
CA VAL A 119 -20.07 6.97 -5.43
C VAL A 119 -20.17 6.97 -3.90
N TYR A 120 -19.92 8.11 -3.27
CA TYR A 120 -20.05 8.26 -1.83
C TYR A 120 -20.70 9.59 -1.47
N ARG A 121 -21.13 9.72 -0.21
CA ARG A 121 -21.63 10.99 0.33
C ARG A 121 -20.55 11.65 1.19
N ASN A 122 -20.34 12.93 1.01
CA ASN A 122 -19.46 13.70 1.87
C ASN A 122 -20.14 14.05 3.21
N CYS A 123 -19.41 14.74 4.09
CA CYS A 123 -19.89 15.12 5.43
C CYS A 123 -21.16 16.02 5.39
N ASP A 124 -21.35 16.74 4.29
CA ASP A 124 -22.53 17.60 4.05
C ASP A 124 -23.70 16.84 3.41
N GLY A 125 -23.53 15.53 3.17
CA GLY A 125 -24.53 14.65 2.58
C GLY A 125 -24.63 14.72 1.05
N GLU A 126 -23.76 15.50 0.40
CA GLU A 126 -23.69 15.62 -1.07
C GLU A 126 -22.98 14.42 -1.70
N LEU A 127 -23.40 14.03 -2.90
CA LEU A 127 -22.70 12.99 -3.65
C LEU A 127 -21.36 13.47 -4.18
N GLU A 128 -20.37 12.59 -4.10
CA GLU A 128 -19.07 12.70 -4.76
C GLU A 128 -18.76 11.41 -5.53
N LEU A 129 -17.95 11.54 -6.58
CA LEU A 129 -17.43 10.42 -7.34
C LEU A 129 -15.92 10.30 -7.11
N ASP A 130 -15.42 9.09 -6.90
CA ASP A 130 -13.99 8.77 -7.02
C ASP A 130 -13.77 7.97 -8.30
N LEU A 131 -13.12 8.60 -9.28
CA LEU A 131 -12.75 7.96 -10.54
C LEU A 131 -11.39 7.31 -10.39
N LYS A 132 -11.25 6.10 -10.91
CA LYS A 132 -10.00 5.34 -10.81
C LYS A 132 -9.51 4.92 -12.17
N ARG A 133 -8.23 5.15 -12.42
CA ARG A 133 -7.48 4.58 -13.56
C ARG A 133 -6.52 3.56 -13.01
N TYR A 134 -6.60 2.34 -13.52
CA TYR A 134 -5.66 1.29 -13.19
C TYR A 134 -4.27 1.66 -13.73
N ILE A 135 -3.26 1.63 -12.86
CA ILE A 135 -1.87 1.94 -13.23
C ILE A 135 -0.89 0.78 -12.99
N GLY A 136 -1.39 -0.38 -12.58
CA GLY A 136 -0.61 -1.63 -12.51
C GLY A 136 -0.94 -2.51 -11.32
N ASN A 137 -0.40 -3.73 -11.34
CA ASN A 137 -0.42 -4.66 -10.20
C ASN A 137 0.94 -4.64 -9.53
N LYS A 138 0.95 -4.50 -8.21
CA LYS A 138 2.16 -4.48 -7.41
C LYS A 138 2.01 -5.48 -6.29
N GLY A 139 2.73 -6.59 -6.41
CA GLY A 139 2.74 -7.67 -5.44
C GLY A 139 4.11 -7.92 -4.84
N ASN A 140 4.85 -6.84 -4.56
CA ASN A 140 6.10 -6.92 -3.84
C ASN A 140 5.98 -6.13 -2.55
N ILE A 141 6.52 -6.68 -1.47
CA ILE A 141 6.70 -5.96 -0.21
C ILE A 141 8.15 -5.47 -0.16
N TYR A 142 8.31 -4.17 0.09
CA TYR A 142 9.59 -3.48 0.18
C TYR A 142 9.95 -3.25 1.65
N CYS A 143 10.82 -4.12 2.18
CA CYS A 143 11.23 -4.06 3.58
C CYS A 143 12.53 -3.27 3.74
N ILE A 144 12.64 -2.35 4.71
CA ILE A 144 13.94 -1.75 5.10
C ILE A 144 14.48 -2.51 6.31
N ASN A 145 15.56 -3.30 6.12
CA ASN A 145 16.09 -4.18 7.17
C ASN A 145 16.98 -3.42 8.19
N LEU A 146 16.53 -3.34 9.45
CA LEU A 146 17.25 -2.62 10.50
C LEU A 146 18.39 -3.41 11.17
N LYS A 147 18.42 -4.74 11.10
CA LYS A 147 19.43 -5.54 11.81
C LYS A 147 20.87 -5.22 11.39
N PRO A 148 21.23 -5.13 10.10
CA PRO A 148 22.56 -4.70 9.69
C PRO A 148 22.87 -3.26 10.13
N LEU A 149 21.88 -2.37 10.07
CA LEU A 149 22.00 -0.98 10.50
C LEU A 149 22.38 -0.88 11.99
N TYR A 150 21.68 -1.59 12.88
CA TYR A 150 22.03 -1.58 14.30
C TYR A 150 23.41 -2.20 14.58
N GLY A 151 23.83 -3.19 13.79
CA GLY A 151 25.19 -3.75 13.84
C GLY A 151 26.28 -2.73 13.49
N MET A 152 25.97 -1.71 12.69
CA MET A 152 26.94 -0.69 12.29
C MET A 152 27.18 0.39 13.34
N LYS A 153 26.30 0.53 14.35
CA LYS A 153 26.37 1.61 15.36
C LYS A 153 27.76 1.76 15.99
N CYS A 154 28.41 0.64 16.30
CA CYS A 154 29.76 0.63 16.88
C CYS A 154 30.88 0.82 15.85
N LYS A 155 30.66 0.43 14.59
CA LYS A 155 31.64 0.54 13.50
C LYS A 155 31.68 1.95 12.90
N ASN A 156 30.52 2.59 12.76
CA ASN A 156 30.37 3.90 12.13
C ASN A 156 29.14 4.64 12.66
N ARG A 157 29.28 5.21 13.85
CA ARG A 157 28.20 5.92 14.54
C ARG A 157 27.61 7.08 13.73
N LYS A 158 28.44 7.84 13.00
CA LYS A 158 27.97 9.00 12.23
C LYS A 158 27.01 8.59 11.12
N LEU A 159 27.40 7.58 10.33
CA LEU A 159 26.56 7.09 9.25
C LEU A 159 25.32 6.35 9.78
N PHE A 160 25.45 5.62 10.90
CA PHE A 160 24.31 5.02 11.60
C PHE A 160 23.26 6.07 11.97
N GLU A 161 23.66 7.16 12.62
CA GLU A 161 22.74 8.23 13.03
C GLU A 161 22.07 8.92 11.84
N VAL A 162 22.79 9.08 10.72
CA VAL A 162 22.25 9.64 9.48
C VAL A 162 21.21 8.70 8.86
N LEU A 163 21.55 7.42 8.69
CA LEU A 163 20.65 6.42 8.12
C LEU A 163 19.39 6.23 8.96
N LEU A 164 19.55 6.11 10.29
CA LEU A 164 18.40 5.94 11.18
C LEU A 164 17.50 7.18 11.18
N SER A 165 18.08 8.39 11.13
CA SER A 165 17.29 9.63 11.00
C SER A 165 16.55 9.70 9.67
N PHE A 166 17.19 9.26 8.57
CA PHE A 166 16.56 9.19 7.25
C PHE A 166 15.40 8.19 7.24
N ILE A 167 15.64 6.95 7.66
CA ILE A 167 14.64 5.87 7.67
C ILE A 167 13.45 6.23 8.54
N LYS A 168 13.68 6.74 9.76
CA LYS A 168 12.60 7.18 10.65
C LYS A 168 11.82 8.39 10.12
N GLY A 169 12.39 9.14 9.18
CA GLY A 169 11.73 10.26 8.52
C GLY A 169 10.92 9.87 7.28
N LEU A 170 10.94 8.59 6.86
CA LEU A 170 10.14 8.10 5.76
C LEU A 170 8.66 7.96 6.17
N PRO A 171 7.72 8.05 5.23
CA PRO A 171 6.28 7.92 5.51
C PRO A 171 5.82 6.46 5.52
N PHE A 172 6.64 5.56 6.06
CA PHE A 172 6.40 4.12 6.09
C PHE A 172 6.29 3.66 7.54
N ASP A 173 5.47 2.65 7.78
CA ASP A 173 5.33 2.10 9.12
C ASP A 173 6.57 1.29 9.51
N SER A 174 6.86 1.34 10.80
CA SER A 174 7.89 0.52 11.40
C SER A 174 7.26 -0.58 12.26
N ILE A 175 7.92 -1.73 12.30
CA ILE A 175 7.55 -2.84 13.21
C ILE A 175 7.53 -2.43 14.70
N PHE A 176 8.11 -1.29 15.06
CA PHE A 176 8.09 -0.72 16.41
C PHE A 176 6.94 0.25 16.68
N ASP A 177 6.16 0.59 15.65
CA ASP A 177 5.04 1.50 15.77
C ASP A 177 3.84 0.69 16.29
N THR A 178 3.72 0.63 17.61
CA THR A 178 2.72 -0.15 18.39
C THR A 178 1.31 0.44 18.33
N CYS A 179 0.98 1.15 17.25
CA CYS A 179 -0.29 1.87 17.12
C CYS A 179 -1.26 1.20 16.16
N GLU A 180 -0.82 0.17 15.45
CA GLU A 180 -1.69 -0.63 14.59
C GLU A 180 -2.01 -1.99 15.24
N ASP A 181 -3.30 -2.24 15.44
CA ASP A 181 -3.85 -3.49 16.01
C ASP A 181 -3.30 -4.77 15.34
N ARG A 182 -2.84 -4.67 14.08
CA ARG A 182 -2.35 -5.81 13.26
C ARG A 182 -0.89 -6.17 13.50
N ILE A 183 0.00 -5.17 13.56
CA ILE A 183 1.42 -5.39 13.91
C ILE A 183 1.49 -5.94 15.34
N ASP A 184 0.64 -5.41 16.22
CA ASP A 184 0.48 -5.87 17.59
C ASP A 184 -0.04 -7.32 17.68
N TRP A 185 -0.96 -7.73 16.78
CA TRP A 185 -1.43 -9.10 16.72
C TRP A 185 -0.34 -10.08 16.27
N ILE A 186 0.37 -9.78 15.17
CA ILE A 186 1.50 -10.61 14.70
C ILE A 186 2.52 -10.74 15.83
N TRP A 187 2.83 -9.64 16.51
CA TRP A 187 3.77 -9.66 17.61
C TRP A 187 3.27 -10.54 18.77
N THR A 188 2.04 -10.35 19.23
CA THR A 188 1.45 -11.14 20.32
C THR A 188 1.51 -12.64 19.98
N PHE A 189 1.16 -13.00 18.75
CA PHE A 189 1.23 -14.37 18.25
C PHE A 189 2.66 -14.94 18.30
N LEU A 190 3.68 -14.20 17.86
CA LEU A 190 5.07 -14.67 17.89
C LEU A 190 5.60 -14.88 19.32
N ILE A 191 5.16 -14.05 20.29
CA ILE A 191 5.51 -14.26 21.71
C ILE A 191 4.92 -15.58 22.21
N GLU A 192 3.64 -15.82 21.95
CA GLU A 192 2.94 -17.05 22.37
C GLU A 192 3.55 -18.30 21.72
N GLU A 193 3.85 -18.24 20.41
CA GLU A 193 4.53 -19.31 19.68
C GLU A 193 5.93 -19.61 20.24
N MET A 194 6.66 -18.60 20.71
CA MET A 194 7.99 -18.78 21.28
C MET A 194 7.92 -19.54 22.60
N GLU A 195 6.86 -19.34 23.38
CA GLU A 195 6.61 -20.13 24.58
C GLU A 195 6.26 -21.58 24.24
N TYR A 196 5.43 -21.80 23.21
CA TYR A 196 5.07 -23.14 22.73
C TYR A 196 6.26 -23.93 22.16
N CYS A 197 7.16 -23.29 21.41
CA CYS A 197 8.36 -23.93 20.85
C CYS A 197 9.34 -24.43 21.91
N ARG A 198 9.25 -23.96 23.16
CA ARG A 198 10.02 -24.54 24.27
C ARG A 198 9.58 -25.96 24.60
N GLU A 199 8.36 -26.33 24.22
CA GLU A 199 7.75 -27.64 24.50
C GLU A 199 7.83 -28.59 23.29
N ALA A 200 7.72 -28.07 22.06
CA ALA A 200 7.80 -28.84 20.81
C ALA A 200 9.13 -28.58 20.09
N HIS A 201 10.07 -29.52 20.16
CA HIS A 201 11.44 -29.35 19.66
C HIS A 201 11.53 -29.14 18.12
N ASN A 202 11.54 -27.89 17.69
CA ASN A 202 12.04 -27.44 16.38
C ASN A 202 13.07 -26.32 16.60
N GLU A 203 14.35 -26.70 16.75
CA GLU A 203 15.43 -25.78 17.16
C GLU A 203 15.64 -24.63 16.17
N ASP A 204 15.53 -24.87 14.86
CA ASP A 204 15.76 -23.85 13.83
C ASP A 204 14.65 -22.78 13.80
N TYR A 205 13.38 -23.21 13.85
CA TYR A 205 12.24 -22.31 13.96
C TYR A 205 12.28 -21.50 15.27
N GLY A 206 12.59 -22.16 16.39
CA GLY A 206 12.72 -21.52 17.69
C GLY A 206 13.80 -20.43 17.73
N GLU A 207 14.95 -20.65 17.07
CA GLU A 207 16.02 -19.65 16.99
C GLU A 207 15.65 -18.45 16.11
N ARG A 208 14.97 -18.66 14.97
CA ARG A 208 14.48 -17.55 14.12
C ARG A 208 13.47 -16.68 14.87
N LEU A 209 12.50 -17.32 15.52
CA LEU A 209 11.47 -16.65 16.30
C LEU A 209 12.05 -15.84 17.48
N LYS A 210 12.95 -16.45 18.24
CA LYS A 210 13.68 -15.78 19.32
C LYS A 210 14.49 -14.59 18.81
N GLY A 211 15.14 -14.74 17.66
CA GLY A 211 15.87 -13.65 17.00
C GLY A 211 14.99 -12.42 16.75
N SER A 212 13.78 -12.64 16.23
CA SER A 212 12.81 -11.56 15.99
C SER A 212 12.34 -10.89 17.27
N VAL A 213 11.85 -11.68 18.23
CA VAL A 213 11.30 -11.18 19.50
C VAL A 213 12.36 -10.43 20.31
N ASP A 214 13.58 -10.98 20.40
CA ASP A 214 14.70 -10.34 21.10
C ASP A 214 15.15 -9.06 20.41
N PHE A 215 15.20 -9.02 19.07
CA PHE A 215 15.56 -7.81 18.34
C PHE A 215 14.55 -6.71 18.61
N LEU A 216 13.27 -7.05 18.46
CA LEU A 216 12.17 -6.12 18.70
C LEU A 216 12.29 -5.49 20.08
N SER A 217 12.30 -6.33 21.13
CA SER A 217 12.40 -5.91 22.52
C SER A 217 13.67 -5.10 22.83
N ARG A 218 14.80 -5.42 22.17
CA ARG A 218 16.11 -4.80 22.44
C ARG A 218 16.25 -3.41 21.82
N TYR A 219 15.58 -3.17 20.69
CA TYR A 219 15.77 -1.97 19.88
C TYR A 219 14.54 -1.08 19.81
N GLU A 220 13.34 -1.55 20.16
CA GLU A 220 12.10 -0.76 20.18
C GLU A 220 12.27 0.57 20.89
N ARG A 221 12.59 0.55 22.20
CA ARG A 221 12.82 1.79 22.96
C ARG A 221 13.88 2.69 22.31
N LYS A 222 14.94 2.11 21.77
CA LYS A 222 16.01 2.89 21.12
C LYS A 222 15.55 3.52 19.82
N TYR A 223 14.71 2.84 19.05
CA TYR A 223 14.12 3.35 17.82
C TYR A 223 13.12 4.46 18.14
N ASN A 224 12.22 4.22 19.10
CA ASN A 224 11.15 5.13 19.48
C ASN A 224 11.71 6.40 20.14
N ASP A 225 12.67 6.28 21.05
CA ASP A 225 13.32 7.43 21.71
C ASP A 225 14.28 8.21 20.78
N PHE A 226 14.68 7.63 19.65
CA PHE A 226 15.61 8.29 18.73
C PHE A 226 14.96 9.53 18.10
N GLN A 227 15.56 10.69 18.32
CA GLN A 227 15.09 11.95 17.74
C GLN A 227 15.60 12.11 16.31
N ILE A 228 14.69 12.38 15.38
CA ILE A 228 15.04 12.69 13.99
C ILE A 228 15.91 13.95 13.99
N MET A 229 17.05 13.88 13.33
CA MET A 229 17.97 15.00 13.16
C MET A 229 18.01 15.43 11.71
N ASP A 230 18.62 16.60 11.45
CA ASP A 230 19.00 17.02 10.10
C ASP A 230 20.08 16.07 9.54
N TRP A 231 19.59 14.98 8.96
CA TRP A 231 20.41 13.92 8.38
C TRP A 231 21.12 14.41 7.12
N LYS A 232 20.53 15.35 6.38
CA LYS A 232 21.05 15.87 5.12
C LYS A 232 22.34 16.65 5.34
N SER A 233 22.34 17.69 6.18
CA SER A 233 23.55 18.48 6.43
C SER A 233 24.69 17.62 7.00
N ARG A 234 24.33 16.60 7.80
CA ARG A 234 25.28 15.62 8.34
C ARG A 234 25.82 14.70 7.24
N LEU A 235 24.99 14.28 6.31
CA LEU A 235 25.38 13.44 5.18
C LEU A 235 26.29 14.20 4.20
N GLU A 236 25.96 15.45 3.89
CA GLU A 236 26.77 16.30 3.00
C GLU A 236 28.19 16.49 3.54
N SER A 237 28.32 16.76 4.84
CA SER A 237 29.61 16.90 5.52
C SER A 237 30.35 15.57 5.76
N TYR A 238 29.66 14.44 5.67
CA TYR A 238 30.25 13.12 5.87
C TYR A 238 31.19 12.73 4.70
N ARG A 239 32.44 12.36 5.01
CA ARG A 239 33.47 12.00 4.03
C ARG A 239 33.84 10.51 4.14
N PRO A 240 33.08 9.62 3.48
CA PRO A 240 33.29 8.18 3.56
C PRO A 240 34.61 7.74 2.89
N GLN A 241 35.35 6.87 3.57
CA GLN A 241 36.54 6.22 3.00
C GLN A 241 36.20 4.89 2.31
N LYS A 242 35.30 4.09 2.90
CA LYS A 242 34.87 2.81 2.31
C LYS A 242 33.92 3.05 1.14
N ASP A 243 34.05 2.24 0.09
CA ASP A 243 33.24 2.37 -1.12
C ASP A 243 31.74 2.17 -0.85
N VAL A 244 31.35 1.20 -0.02
CA VAL A 244 29.93 1.01 0.40
C VAL A 244 29.35 2.27 1.04
N TYR A 245 30.13 2.95 1.90
CA TYR A 245 29.65 4.18 2.56
C TYR A 245 29.59 5.37 1.59
N ARG A 246 30.42 5.37 0.54
CA ARG A 246 30.36 6.37 -0.53
C ARG A 246 29.10 6.17 -1.36
N LYS A 247 28.80 4.93 -1.75
CA LYS A 247 27.57 4.56 -2.46
C LYS A 247 26.32 4.88 -1.65
N LEU A 248 26.30 4.56 -0.35
CA LEU A 248 25.19 4.95 0.54
C LEU A 248 24.98 6.46 0.57
N LYS A 249 26.08 7.22 0.64
CA LYS A 249 25.99 8.67 0.59
C LYS A 249 25.43 9.17 -0.74
N GLU A 250 25.93 8.67 -1.86
CA GLU A 250 25.45 9.03 -3.20
C GLU A 250 23.97 8.70 -3.34
N LEU A 251 23.54 7.49 -2.96
CA LEU A 251 22.15 7.07 -3.00
C LEU A 251 21.26 7.99 -2.15
N LEU A 252 21.58 8.18 -0.86
CA LEU A 252 20.78 9.03 0.02
C LEU A 252 20.65 10.48 -0.49
N LEU A 253 21.66 11.02 -1.17
CA LEU A 253 21.56 12.35 -1.79
C LEU A 253 20.62 12.40 -3.00
N THR A 254 20.36 11.26 -3.67
CA THR A 254 19.34 11.18 -4.74
C THR A 254 17.91 11.23 -4.20
N SER A 255 17.70 10.86 -2.94
CA SER A 255 16.37 10.80 -2.30
C SER A 255 15.63 12.14 -2.31
N GLU A 256 16.33 13.28 -2.45
CA GLU A 256 15.73 14.62 -2.51
C GLU A 256 14.83 14.84 -3.73
N LYS A 257 15.04 14.06 -4.79
CA LYS A 257 14.25 14.14 -6.01
C LYS A 257 13.07 13.16 -5.99
N LEU A 258 13.03 12.27 -4.99
CA LEU A 258 12.04 11.22 -4.89
C LEU A 258 10.87 11.68 -4.05
N ASP A 259 9.69 11.22 -4.45
CA ASP A 259 8.45 11.51 -3.77
C ASP A 259 7.99 10.26 -2.99
N PHE A 260 8.51 10.08 -1.78
CA PHE A 260 8.14 8.94 -0.93
C PHE A 260 6.65 8.95 -0.54
N GLN A 261 5.98 10.09 -0.63
CA GLN A 261 4.54 10.22 -0.38
C GLN A 261 3.70 9.72 -1.56
N VAL A 262 4.33 9.33 -2.68
CA VAL A 262 3.61 8.73 -3.80
C VAL A 262 2.81 7.52 -3.36
N VAL A 263 3.35 6.65 -2.47
CA VAL A 263 2.71 5.41 -2.03
C VAL A 263 1.35 5.63 -1.35
N GLN A 264 1.17 6.76 -0.66
CA GLN A 264 -0.08 7.13 0.00
C GLN A 264 -1.15 7.62 -0.98
N ARG A 265 -0.78 7.88 -2.24
CA ARG A 265 -1.68 8.41 -3.27
C ARG A 265 -2.14 7.36 -4.29
N ILE A 266 -1.63 6.13 -4.21
CA ILE A 266 -1.86 5.07 -5.20
C ILE A 266 -2.84 3.98 -4.72
N SER A 267 -3.48 4.18 -3.55
CA SER A 267 -4.49 3.28 -2.93
C SER A 267 -5.19 3.96 -1.71
N VAL A 268 -6.41 3.66 -1.23
CA VAL A 268 -7.65 3.15 -1.84
C VAL A 268 -8.81 4.03 -1.31
N ARG A 269 -9.74 4.50 -2.16
CA ARG A 269 -11.03 5.08 -1.71
C ARG A 269 -12.22 4.16 -1.94
N ASP A 270 -11.97 2.88 -2.04
CA ASP A 270 -12.99 1.89 -2.31
C ASP A 270 -13.78 1.50 -1.06
N GLY A 271 -15.07 1.28 -1.24
CA GLY A 271 -16.05 1.07 -0.17
C GLY A 271 -15.91 -0.23 0.62
N TYR A 272 -15.02 -1.14 0.23
CA TYR A 272 -14.69 -2.27 1.07
C TYR A 272 -13.58 -1.80 1.98
N GLU A 273 -13.81 -1.95 3.27
CA GLU A 273 -12.80 -1.78 4.30
C GLU A 273 -11.75 -2.88 4.10
N SER A 274 -10.94 -2.74 3.05
CA SER A 274 -9.69 -3.44 2.96
C SER A 274 -8.96 -3.10 4.25
N MET A 275 -8.66 -4.11 5.05
CA MET A 275 -7.95 -3.94 6.32
C MET A 275 -6.49 -3.54 6.09
N VAL A 276 -6.08 -3.31 4.84
CA VAL A 276 -4.71 -2.99 4.46
C VAL A 276 -4.75 -2.00 3.30
N ASP A 277 -4.03 -0.89 3.46
CA ASP A 277 -3.69 0.06 2.39
C ASP A 277 -2.37 -0.34 1.69
N PHE A 278 -2.16 0.10 0.45
CA PHE A 278 -0.95 -0.22 -0.32
C PHE A 278 0.34 0.25 0.34
N TYR A 279 0.33 1.36 1.08
CA TYR A 279 1.54 1.86 1.72
C TYR A 279 2.11 0.88 2.77
N HIS A 280 1.28 -0.01 3.33
CA HIS A 280 1.73 -1.11 4.21
C HIS A 280 2.65 -2.11 3.49
N THR A 281 2.69 -2.11 2.14
CA THR A 281 3.70 -2.88 1.40
C THR A 281 5.11 -2.30 1.52
N PHE A 282 5.27 -1.13 2.13
CA PHE A 282 6.56 -0.54 2.49
C PHE A 282 6.72 -0.59 4.02
N LEU A 283 7.59 -1.48 4.50
CA LEU A 283 7.71 -1.78 5.93
C LEU A 283 9.16 -1.63 6.41
N ILE A 284 9.37 -1.00 7.56
CA ILE A 284 10.69 -0.99 8.22
C ILE A 284 10.74 -2.19 9.17
N THR A 285 11.60 -3.18 8.89
CA THR A 285 11.62 -4.49 9.57
C THR A 285 12.83 -4.71 10.47
N ASP A 286 12.76 -5.71 11.34
CA ASP A 286 13.88 -6.18 12.14
C ASP A 286 14.93 -6.87 11.27
N ASP A 287 14.51 -7.91 10.56
CA ASP A 287 15.29 -8.77 9.67
C ASP A 287 14.39 -9.20 8.50
N GLY A 288 14.92 -9.16 7.27
CA GLY A 288 14.14 -9.49 6.05
C GLY A 288 13.69 -10.96 6.02
N GLU A 289 14.41 -11.85 6.70
CA GLU A 289 14.15 -13.30 6.74
C GLU A 289 13.51 -13.75 8.06
N SER A 290 13.05 -12.79 8.87
CA SER A 290 12.52 -13.03 10.20
C SER A 290 11.13 -13.68 10.14
N GLU A 291 10.75 -14.42 11.20
CA GLU A 291 9.39 -14.99 11.30
C GLU A 291 8.32 -13.90 11.32
N PHE A 292 8.65 -12.72 11.87
CA PHE A 292 7.78 -11.55 11.81
C PHE A 292 7.55 -11.13 10.36
N THR A 293 8.63 -10.88 9.61
CA THR A 293 8.54 -10.45 8.21
C THR A 293 7.77 -11.48 7.38
N GLN A 294 8.01 -12.77 7.57
CA GLN A 294 7.28 -13.83 6.88
C GLN A 294 5.79 -13.87 7.26
N SER A 295 5.46 -13.73 8.55
CA SER A 295 4.08 -13.71 9.04
C SER A 295 3.32 -12.50 8.49
N TYR A 296 3.97 -11.35 8.43
CA TYR A 296 3.43 -10.15 7.82
C TYR A 296 3.18 -10.31 6.32
N ILE A 297 4.14 -10.87 5.58
CA ILE A 297 3.96 -11.19 4.15
C ILE A 297 2.79 -12.17 3.95
N ASN A 298 2.66 -13.18 4.80
CA ASN A 298 1.56 -14.15 4.74
C ASN A 298 0.20 -13.47 4.97
N MET A 299 0.10 -12.62 6.00
CA MET A 299 -1.10 -11.83 6.25
C MET A 299 -1.47 -10.97 5.04
N LEU A 300 -0.49 -10.27 4.45
CA LEU A 300 -0.75 -9.46 3.26
C LEU A 300 -1.18 -10.30 2.05
N ASN A 301 -0.63 -11.50 1.87
CA ASN A 301 -1.09 -12.43 0.83
C ASN A 301 -2.54 -12.86 1.07
N ASP A 302 -2.89 -13.19 2.31
CA ASP A 302 -4.26 -13.59 2.68
C ASP A 302 -5.24 -12.43 2.42
N CYS A 303 -4.91 -11.21 2.86
CA CYS A 303 -5.73 -10.03 2.59
C CYS A 303 -5.79 -9.69 1.09
N SER A 304 -4.70 -9.90 0.35
CA SER A 304 -4.67 -9.67 -1.11
C SER A 304 -5.63 -10.61 -1.84
N ASN A 305 -5.76 -11.86 -1.37
CA ASN A 305 -6.68 -12.82 -1.96
C ASN A 305 -8.15 -12.45 -1.70
N GLU A 306 -8.43 -11.78 -0.58
CA GLU A 306 -9.80 -11.39 -0.19
C GLU A 306 -10.23 -10.02 -0.75
N TYR A 307 -9.31 -9.03 -0.85
CA TYR A 307 -9.67 -7.62 -1.07
C TYR A 307 -8.98 -6.94 -2.26
N ASP A 308 -8.17 -7.65 -3.05
CA ASP A 308 -7.40 -7.12 -4.18
C ASP A 308 -6.47 -5.93 -3.79
N LEU A 309 -5.49 -6.21 -2.93
CA LEU A 309 -4.48 -5.24 -2.49
C LEU A 309 -3.44 -4.86 -3.55
N LEU A 310 -3.34 -5.65 -4.61
CA LEU A 310 -2.25 -5.54 -5.58
C LEU A 310 -2.56 -4.51 -6.65
N SER A 311 -3.84 -4.25 -6.91
CA SER A 311 -4.27 -3.29 -7.92
C SER A 311 -4.01 -1.85 -7.45
N THR A 312 -3.20 -1.13 -8.21
CA THR A 312 -2.88 0.29 -7.94
C THR A 312 -3.67 1.20 -8.88
N TYR A 313 -4.18 2.30 -8.34
CA TYR A 313 -5.03 3.22 -9.09
C TYR A 313 -4.58 4.67 -8.94
N ALA A 314 -4.71 5.44 -10.02
CA ALA A 314 -4.70 6.90 -9.99
C ALA A 314 -6.13 7.42 -9.78
N HIS A 315 -6.30 8.39 -8.89
CA HIS A 315 -7.60 8.88 -8.46
C HIS A 315 -7.93 10.28 -9.00
N ALA A 316 -9.22 10.56 -9.20
CA ALA A 316 -9.74 11.90 -9.40
C ALA A 316 -11.11 12.05 -8.73
N ILE A 317 -11.21 12.99 -7.80
CA ILE A 317 -12.45 13.27 -7.06
C ILE A 317 -13.34 14.24 -7.84
N VAL A 318 -14.64 13.95 -7.88
CA VAL A 318 -15.66 14.78 -8.50
C VAL A 318 -16.69 15.16 -7.45
N SER A 319 -16.93 16.44 -7.27
CA SER A 319 -17.98 16.94 -6.39
C SER A 319 -18.70 18.12 -7.03
N ASN A 320 -19.76 18.61 -6.38
CA ASN A 320 -20.46 19.83 -6.81
C ASN A 320 -19.54 21.07 -6.86
N GLN A 321 -18.40 21.04 -6.16
CA GLN A 321 -17.42 22.13 -6.14
C GLN A 321 -16.47 22.08 -7.35
N GLY A 322 -16.48 20.96 -8.08
CA GLY A 322 -15.71 20.77 -9.30
C GLY A 322 -15.11 19.37 -9.39
N THR A 323 -14.44 19.15 -10.52
CA THR A 323 -13.77 17.89 -10.83
C THR A 323 -12.26 18.06 -10.64
N GLY A 324 -11.61 17.16 -9.90
CA GLY A 324 -10.15 17.03 -9.81
C GLY A 324 -9.52 16.51 -11.11
N ASN A 325 -8.20 16.55 -11.21
CA ASN A 325 -7.45 15.94 -12.32
C ASN A 325 -6.78 14.64 -11.82
N PHE A 326 -6.54 13.70 -12.72
CA PHE A 326 -5.64 12.59 -12.44
C PHE A 326 -4.21 13.12 -12.33
N GLU A 327 -3.45 12.59 -11.37
CA GLU A 327 -2.02 12.83 -11.31
C GLU A 327 -1.30 11.96 -12.35
N GLU A 328 -0.49 12.61 -13.19
CA GLU A 328 0.28 11.94 -14.24
C GLU A 328 1.65 11.49 -13.70
N GLY A 329 2.17 10.38 -14.25
CA GLY A 329 3.49 9.84 -13.92
C GLY A 329 3.59 9.14 -12.56
N LEU A 330 2.46 8.77 -11.93
CA LEU A 330 2.46 8.04 -10.65
C LEU A 330 3.20 6.70 -10.72
N GLU A 331 3.05 5.95 -11.80
CA GLU A 331 3.75 4.67 -12.00
C GLU A 331 5.27 4.84 -12.01
N GLU A 332 5.78 5.85 -12.71
CA GLU A 332 7.21 6.16 -12.78
C GLU A 332 7.73 6.61 -11.41
N LYS A 333 7.04 7.53 -10.73
CA LYS A 333 7.39 8.00 -9.39
C LYS A 333 7.43 6.86 -8.37
N LEU A 334 6.44 5.97 -8.40
CA LEU A 334 6.41 4.78 -7.55
C LEU A 334 7.63 3.90 -7.82
N LYS A 335 7.91 3.61 -9.09
CA LYS A 335 9.04 2.77 -9.48
C LYS A 335 10.39 3.36 -9.03
N GLU A 336 10.54 4.68 -9.05
CA GLU A 336 11.73 5.34 -8.52
C GLU A 336 11.89 5.11 -7.01
N VAL A 337 10.81 5.18 -6.24
CA VAL A 337 10.81 4.86 -4.80
C VAL A 337 11.13 3.38 -4.57
N GLU A 338 10.49 2.46 -5.28
CA GLU A 338 10.73 1.02 -5.20
C GLU A 338 12.21 0.68 -5.45
N ASN A 339 12.78 1.19 -6.55
CA ASN A 339 14.18 0.98 -6.90
C ASN A 339 15.12 1.56 -5.84
N PHE A 340 14.83 2.75 -5.32
CA PHE A 340 15.62 3.36 -4.27
C PHE A 340 15.66 2.49 -3.00
N ILE A 341 14.53 1.91 -2.60
CA ILE A 341 14.47 1.04 -1.42
C ILE A 341 15.25 -0.27 -1.65
N CYS A 342 15.13 -0.88 -2.83
CA CYS A 342 15.95 -2.04 -3.18
C CYS A 342 17.46 -1.73 -3.12
N GLU A 343 17.90 -0.64 -3.77
CA GLU A 343 19.31 -0.24 -3.74
C GLU A 343 19.80 0.10 -2.31
N LEU A 344 18.94 0.71 -1.49
CA LEU A 344 19.25 1.04 -0.10
C LEU A 344 19.51 -0.24 0.70
N ASN A 345 18.65 -1.25 0.58
CA ASN A 345 18.80 -2.51 1.28
C ASN A 345 20.05 -3.28 0.86
N GLU A 346 20.31 -3.39 -0.44
CA GLU A 346 21.52 -4.02 -0.96
C GLU A 346 22.79 -3.38 -0.38
N LEU A 347 22.79 -2.05 -0.22
CA LEU A 347 23.91 -1.35 0.38
C LEU A 347 23.99 -1.54 1.89
N ILE A 348 22.86 -1.58 2.60
CA ILE A 348 22.78 -1.83 4.05
C ILE A 348 23.29 -3.23 4.39
N GLU A 349 22.93 -4.24 3.61
CA GLU A 349 23.38 -5.64 3.80
C GLU A 349 24.89 -5.83 3.63
N ARG A 350 25.56 -4.92 2.89
CA ARG A 350 27.00 -4.96 2.62
C ARG A 350 27.85 -4.24 3.68
N ILE A 351 27.24 -3.70 4.74
CA ILE A 351 27.91 -2.97 5.83
C ILE A 351 28.54 -3.91 6.86
#